data_AF-A0A946M1Y2-F1
#
_entry.id   AF-A0A946M1Y2-F1
#
_cell.length_a   1.000
_cell.length_b   1.000
_cell.length_c   1.000
_cell.angle_alpha   90.00
_cell.angle_beta   90.00
_cell.angle_gamma   90.00
#
_symmetry.space_group_name_H-M   'P 1'
#
loop_
_entity.id
_entity.type
_entity.pdbx_description
1 polymer ?
#
loop_
_entity_poly.entity_id
_entity_poly.type
_entity_poly.pdbx_seq_one_letter_code
_entity_poly.pdbx_strand_id
1 'polypeptide(L)'
;MVFLPMSYASDDDDDASSATLVEQEVIYACVKYDKKEGSLKKDSPLRYTEPFEDCKKNEVKVSWNTIGPEGPEGPAGADGIDGAEGAPGAKGAPGVPGQDGVNGANGF
;
A
#
# COMPACT_ATOMS: atom_id res chain seq x y z
N MET A 1 -16.58 48.46 -23.81
CA MET A 1 -15.32 48.02 -23.20
C MET A 1 -15.50 46.55 -22.82
N VAL A 2 -14.99 45.65 -23.64
CA VAL A 2 -15.04 44.21 -23.37
C VAL A 2 -13.88 43.92 -22.42
N PHE A 3 -14.18 43.47 -21.21
CA PHE A 3 -13.20 42.88 -20.31
C PHE A 3 -13.78 41.56 -19.83
N LEU A 4 -13.32 40.48 -20.45
CA LEU A 4 -13.43 39.14 -19.87
C LEU A 4 -12.56 39.12 -18.61
N PRO A 5 -13.08 38.69 -17.44
CA PRO A 5 -12.20 38.21 -16.40
C PRO A 5 -11.72 36.81 -16.77
N MET A 6 -10.40 36.72 -16.91
CA MET A 6 -9.54 35.55 -16.85
C MET A 6 -10.13 34.38 -16.04
N SER A 7 -10.19 33.20 -16.65
CA SER A 7 -10.07 31.94 -15.93
C SER A 7 -8.69 31.90 -15.26
N TYR A 8 -8.58 32.37 -14.02
CA TYR A 8 -7.45 32.07 -13.15
C TYR A 8 -7.78 32.36 -11.67
N ALA A 9 -8.22 31.31 -11.00
CA ALA A 9 -8.02 31.05 -9.57
C ALA A 9 -8.25 29.52 -9.45
N SER A 10 -7.21 28.69 -9.34
CA SER A 10 -6.34 28.51 -8.16
C SER A 10 -7.15 27.98 -6.98
N ASP A 11 -6.58 26.95 -6.35
CA ASP A 11 -7.00 26.29 -5.10
C ASP A 11 -7.78 24.97 -5.26
N ASP A 12 -7.19 24.03 -6.02
CA ASP A 12 -7.40 22.58 -5.91
C ASP A 12 -6.31 21.96 -4.99
N ASP A 13 -6.02 22.59 -3.85
CA ASP A 13 -5.09 22.07 -2.85
C ASP A 13 -5.73 22.15 -1.45
N ASP A 14 -5.62 21.04 -0.71
CA ASP A 14 -5.91 20.87 0.72
C ASP A 14 -7.37 20.64 1.19
N ASP A 15 -7.99 19.52 0.81
CA ASP A 15 -8.89 18.80 1.74
C ASP A 15 -8.60 17.28 1.75
N ALA A 16 -7.31 16.93 1.80
CA ALA A 16 -6.86 15.61 2.23
C ALA A 16 -6.61 15.58 3.76
N SER A 17 -7.18 16.52 4.52
CA SER A 17 -7.17 16.47 5.99
C SER A 17 -8.32 15.58 6.53
N SER A 18 -8.59 14.49 5.83
CA SER A 18 -9.36 13.34 6.32
C SER A 18 -8.47 12.14 6.66
N ALA A 19 -7.14 12.28 6.55
CA ALA A 19 -6.22 11.47 7.32
C ALA A 19 -6.39 11.88 8.79
N THR A 20 -7.36 11.24 9.45
CA THR A 20 -7.56 11.16 10.91
C THR A 20 -6.68 12.12 11.69
N LEU A 21 -7.29 13.13 12.30
CA LEU A 21 -6.71 13.79 13.47
C LEU A 21 -6.46 12.69 14.52
N VAL A 22 -5.33 12.00 14.39
CA VAL A 22 -4.62 11.43 15.51
C VAL A 22 -4.16 12.69 16.24
N GLU A 23 -5.05 13.25 17.05
CA GLU A 23 -4.67 14.33 17.95
C GLU A 23 -3.46 13.82 18.70
N GLN A 24 -2.39 14.54 18.51
CA GLN A 24 -1.04 14.04 18.59
C GLN A 24 -0.79 13.50 19.99
N GLU A 25 -0.69 12.18 20.18
CA GLU A 25 -0.08 11.59 21.38
C GLU A 25 1.45 11.80 21.36
N VAL A 26 1.88 12.99 20.92
CA VAL A 26 3.24 13.46 21.05
C VAL A 26 3.42 13.82 22.52
N ILE A 27 4.25 13.05 23.21
CA ILE A 27 4.60 13.32 24.58
C ILE A 27 5.72 14.35 24.57
N TYR A 28 5.49 15.48 25.24
CA TYR A 28 6.51 16.51 25.47
C TYR A 28 7.07 16.38 26.89
N ALA A 29 8.37 16.49 27.01
CA ALA A 29 9.03 16.56 28.30
C ALA A 29 10.28 17.45 28.27
N CYS A 30 10.70 17.89 29.45
CA CYS A 30 11.96 18.56 29.67
C CYS A 30 12.92 17.63 30.41
N VAL A 31 14.17 17.55 29.93
CA VAL A 31 15.23 16.72 30.51
C VAL A 31 16.41 17.59 30.90
N LYS A 32 17.07 17.29 32.02
CA LYS A 32 18.27 18.03 32.43
C LYS A 32 19.40 17.83 31.41
N TYR A 33 20.02 18.94 31.06
CA TYR A 33 21.20 18.97 30.21
C TYR A 33 22.44 19.22 31.05
N ASP A 34 23.46 18.37 30.90
CA ASP A 34 24.75 18.54 31.53
C ASP A 34 25.69 19.35 30.61
N LYS A 35 26.04 20.57 31.04
CA LYS A 35 26.93 21.45 30.28
C LYS A 35 28.39 21.00 30.27
N LYS A 36 28.80 20.14 31.22
CA LYS A 36 30.17 19.62 31.29
C LYS A 36 30.37 18.46 30.33
N GLU A 37 29.36 17.60 30.23
CA GLU A 37 29.36 16.43 29.33
C GLU A 37 28.79 16.76 27.94
N GLY A 38 28.10 17.89 27.79
CA GLY A 38 27.51 18.31 26.52
C GLY A 38 26.30 17.46 26.10
N SER A 39 25.65 16.79 27.04
CA SER A 39 24.64 15.76 26.76
C SER A 39 23.44 15.83 27.71
N LEU A 40 22.36 15.13 27.35
CA LEU A 40 21.22 14.92 28.25
C LEU A 40 21.65 13.97 29.38
N LYS A 41 21.29 14.30 30.62
CA LYS A 41 21.53 13.43 31.76
C LYS A 41 20.65 12.18 31.62
N LYS A 42 21.28 11.04 31.33
CA LYS A 42 20.62 9.75 31.08
C LYS A 42 19.62 9.34 32.17
N ASP A 43 19.95 9.61 33.43
CA ASP A 43 19.14 9.24 34.59
C ASP A 43 18.36 10.43 35.18
N SER A 44 18.25 11.55 34.43
CA SER A 44 17.41 12.66 34.87
C SER A 44 15.94 12.27 34.81
N PRO A 45 15.14 12.58 35.85
CA PRO A 45 13.70 12.44 35.75
C PRO A 45 13.19 13.31 34.59
N LEU A 46 12.22 12.76 33.85
CA LEU A 46 11.50 13.48 32.82
C LEU A 46 10.44 14.35 33.49
N ARG A 47 10.40 15.63 33.12
CA ARG A 47 9.31 16.54 33.49
C ARG A 47 8.37 16.67 32.31
N TYR A 48 7.25 15.95 32.33
CA TYR A 48 6.21 16.08 31.31
C TYR A 48 5.65 17.50 31.29
N THR A 49 5.34 17.98 30.08
CA THR A 49 4.85 19.33 29.83
C THR A 49 3.82 19.35 28.72
N GLU A 50 3.08 20.44 28.63
CA GLU A 50 2.28 20.77 27.46
C GLU A 50 3.16 21.18 26.26
N PRO A 51 2.64 21.12 25.02
CA PRO A 51 3.37 21.49 23.81
C PRO A 51 3.87 22.93 23.80
N PHE A 52 3.19 23.85 24.49
CA PHE A 52 3.54 25.27 24.51
C PHE A 52 4.32 25.70 25.75
N GLU A 53 4.60 24.77 26.68
CA GLU A 53 5.37 25.09 27.86
C GLU A 53 6.88 25.06 27.56
N ASP A 54 7.58 26.09 28.00
CA ASP A 54 9.04 26.18 27.89
C ASP A 54 9.75 25.41 29.01
N CYS A 55 10.92 24.86 28.67
CA CYS A 55 11.76 24.19 29.65
C CYS A 55 12.49 25.18 30.58
N LYS A 56 12.83 24.71 31.78
CA LYS A 56 13.56 25.55 32.75
C LYS A 56 15.01 25.73 32.30
N LYS A 57 15.74 26.62 32.98
CA LYS A 57 17.18 26.80 32.76
C LYS A 57 17.92 25.47 32.96
N ASN A 58 18.81 25.14 32.01
CA ASN A 58 19.56 23.87 31.94
C ASN A 58 18.71 22.62 31.70
N GLU A 59 17.57 22.79 31.02
CA GLU A 59 16.77 21.71 30.48
C GLU A 59 16.65 21.84 28.96
N VAL A 60 16.42 20.72 28.30
CA VAL A 60 16.16 20.63 26.86
C VAL A 60 14.81 19.97 26.67
N LYS A 61 14.02 20.54 25.75
CA LYS A 61 12.72 20.01 25.35
C LYS A 61 12.92 18.81 24.43
N VAL A 62 12.25 17.72 24.74
CA VAL A 62 12.22 16.51 23.93
C VAL A 62 10.77 16.16 23.64
N SER A 63 10.55 15.52 22.51
CA SER A 63 9.23 15.06 22.09
C SER A 63 9.34 13.69 21.43
N TRP A 64 8.38 12.80 21.69
CA TRP A 64 8.29 11.50 21.02
C TRP A 64 6.85 11.07 20.82
N ASN A 65 6.61 10.21 19.85
CA ASN A 65 5.30 9.62 19.58
C ASN A 65 5.13 8.31 20.34
N THR A 66 3.90 8.01 20.78
CA THR A 66 3.51 6.69 21.30
C THR A 66 3.20 5.69 20.17
N ILE A 67 2.85 6.20 18.98
CA ILE A 67 2.46 5.42 17.82
C ILE A 67 3.59 5.47 16.78
N GLY A 68 4.01 4.28 16.33
CA GLY A 68 4.98 4.13 15.24
C GLY A 68 4.35 4.32 13.86
N PRO A 69 5.17 4.47 12.79
CA PRO A 69 4.64 4.50 11.43
C PRO A 69 3.93 3.19 11.10
N GLU A 70 3.04 3.23 10.10
CA GLU A 70 2.47 2.02 9.51
C GLU A 70 3.58 1.09 8.99
N GLY A 71 3.36 -0.22 9.10
CA GLY A 71 4.28 -1.21 8.54
C GLY A 71 4.28 -1.18 7.00
N PRO A 72 5.32 -1.73 6.35
CA PRO A 72 5.31 -1.87 4.89
C PRO A 72 4.18 -2.81 4.44
N GLU A 73 3.74 -2.65 3.20
CA GLU A 73 2.84 -3.60 2.55
C GLU A 73 3.45 -5.01 2.55
N GLY A 74 2.60 -6.03 2.68
CA GLY A 74 3.02 -7.43 2.55
C GLY A 74 3.50 -7.76 1.12
N PRO A 75 4.25 -8.86 0.93
CA PRO A 75 4.62 -9.32 -0.39
C PRO A 75 3.38 -9.75 -1.20
N ALA A 76 3.50 -9.71 -2.53
CA ALA A 76 2.49 -10.28 -3.42
C ALA A 76 2.26 -11.78 -3.11
N GLY A 77 1.03 -12.24 -3.35
CA GLY A 77 0.69 -13.67 -3.25
C GLY A 77 1.45 -14.52 -4.27
N ALA A 78 1.55 -15.83 -4.01
CA ALA A 78 2.13 -16.77 -4.96
C ALA A 78 1.25 -16.91 -6.21
N ASP A 79 1.88 -17.27 -7.34
CA ASP A 79 1.16 -17.61 -8.57
C ASP A 79 0.19 -18.78 -8.33
N GLY A 80 -0.90 -18.80 -9.11
CA GLY A 80 -1.83 -19.92 -9.12
C GLY A 80 -1.19 -21.21 -9.65
N ILE A 81 -1.79 -22.36 -9.33
CA ILE A 81 -1.38 -23.64 -9.93
C ILE A 81 -1.84 -23.73 -11.39
N ASP A 82 -1.06 -24.44 -12.21
CA ASP A 82 -1.46 -24.77 -13.57
C ASP A 82 -2.79 -25.54 -13.61
N GLY A 83 -3.56 -25.34 -14.67
CA GLY A 83 -4.80 -26.08 -14.91
C GLY A 83 -4.55 -27.57 -15.18
N ALA A 84 -5.55 -28.40 -14.91
CA ALA A 84 -5.50 -29.82 -15.24
C ALA A 84 -5.42 -30.06 -16.75
N GLU A 85 -4.78 -31.15 -17.16
CA GLU A 85 -4.76 -31.61 -18.55
C GLU A 85 -6.20 -31.84 -19.07
N GLY A 86 -6.42 -31.52 -20.35
CA GLY A 86 -7.71 -31.75 -21.01
C GLY A 86 -8.04 -33.24 -21.14
N ALA A 87 -9.34 -33.56 -21.21
CA ALA A 87 -9.77 -34.94 -21.46
C ALA A 87 -9.36 -35.40 -22.87
N PRO A 88 -9.06 -36.70 -23.06
CA PRO A 88 -8.82 -37.26 -24.39
C PRO A 88 -9.99 -37.02 -25.36
N GLY A 89 -9.70 -36.88 -26.65
CA GLY A 89 -10.72 -36.72 -27.69
C GLY A 89 -11.65 -37.93 -27.83
N ALA A 90 -12.86 -37.68 -28.33
CA ALA A 90 -13.81 -38.76 -28.64
C ALA A 90 -13.28 -39.67 -29.75
N LYS A 91 -13.63 -40.96 -29.68
CA LYS A 91 -13.34 -41.93 -30.74
C LYS A 91 -14.03 -41.50 -32.05
N GLY A 92 -13.33 -41.65 -33.18
CA GLY A 92 -13.88 -41.37 -34.51
C GLY A 92 -15.09 -42.26 -34.87
N ALA A 93 -15.95 -41.74 -35.75
CA ALA A 93 -17.09 -42.48 -36.27
C ALA A 93 -16.65 -43.70 -37.11
N PRO A 94 -17.46 -44.78 -37.16
CA PRO A 94 -17.22 -45.88 -38.10
C PRO A 94 -17.17 -45.39 -39.55
N GLY A 95 -16.39 -46.08 -40.39
CA GLY A 95 -16.35 -45.81 -41.83
C GLY A 95 -17.68 -46.11 -42.53
N VAL A 96 -17.91 -45.46 -43.67
CA VAL A 96 -19.08 -45.76 -44.53
C VAL A 96 -18.94 -47.15 -45.16
N PRO A 97 -20.06 -47.87 -45.38
CA PRO A 97 -20.05 -49.11 -46.16
C PRO A 97 -19.45 -48.89 -47.56
N GLY A 98 -18.81 -49.92 -48.10
CA GLY A 98 -18.30 -49.91 -49.48
C GLY A 98 -19.42 -49.84 -50.51
N GLN A 99 -19.11 -49.35 -51.70
CA GLN A 99 -20.04 -49.39 -52.83
C GLN A 99 -20.20 -50.83 -53.33
N ASP A 100 -21.39 -51.15 -53.82
CA ASP A 100 -21.66 -52.43 -54.48
C ASP A 100 -20.75 -52.60 -55.72
N GLY A 101 -20.32 -53.84 -55.96
CA GLY A 101 -19.52 -54.18 -57.13
C GLY A 101 -20.32 -54.04 -58.44
N VAL A 102 -19.64 -53.66 -59.52
CA VAL A 102 -20.25 -53.66 -60.85
C VAL A 102 -20.53 -55.11 -61.30
N ASN A 103 -21.71 -55.36 -61.85
CA ASN A 103 -22.03 -56.67 -62.44
C ASN A 103 -21.07 -56.96 -63.61
N GLY A 104 -20.49 -58.16 -63.62
CA GLY A 104 -19.62 -58.61 -64.70
C GLY A 104 -20.38 -58.70 -66.03
N ALA A 105 -19.77 -58.24 -67.11
CA ALA A 105 -20.34 -58.40 -68.45
C ALA A 105 -20.37 -59.89 -68.84
N ASN A 106 -21.53 -60.37 -69.27
CA ASN A 106 -21.72 -61.74 -69.74
C ASN A 106 -20.84 -62.00 -70.98
N GLY A 107 -20.00 -63.02 -70.95
CA GLY A 107 -19.19 -63.46 -72.10
C GLY A 107 -20.03 -64.27 -73.10
N PHE A 108 -19.87 -63.98 -74.39
CA PHE A 108 -20.41 -64.75 -75.52
C PHE A 108 -19.37 -65.76 -76.04
#